data_AF-A0A5N9F040-F1
#
_entry.id   AF-A0A5N9F040-F1
#
_cell.length_a   1.000
_cell.length_b   1.000
_cell.length_c   1.000
_cell.angle_alpha   90.00
_cell.angle_beta   90.00
_cell.angle_gamma   90.00
#
_symmetry.space_group_name_H-M   'P 1'
#
loop_
_entity.id
_entity.type
_entity.pdbx_description
1 polymer ?
#
loop_
_entity_poly.entity_id
_entity_poly.type
_entity_poly.pdbx_seq_one_letter_code
_entity_poly.pdbx_strand_id
1 'polypeptide(L)'
;MVGTLTGSRLEPLPSATMPWANWKALHPETLLIMGVEGGLETLFTGASYGNGFGSGYQDRINSEQFAFPVDKDKLDGRLSAGEIVLTVEIGDAVTAFPLGDIDGGAINGKVGGEPVVVFTAMGGLSVTAFSRTVDGQTLSFEYAGARRFTDNETGTSWDFAGRGGDGPLAGNRLERVSTRRSFWFAVAISFPDIEIHTP
;
A
#
# COMPACT_ATOMS: atom_id res chain seq x y z
N MET A 1 31.88 -1.80 -19.43
CA MET A 1 31.93 -0.42 -18.89
C MET A 1 30.72 -0.29 -17.99
N VAL A 2 30.91 -0.07 -16.68
CA VAL A 2 29.78 0.17 -15.75
C VAL A 2 29.62 1.68 -15.63
N GLY A 3 28.39 2.19 -15.77
CA GLY A 3 28.10 3.62 -15.81
C GLY A 3 28.39 4.32 -14.47
N THR A 4 28.49 5.65 -14.49
CA THR A 4 28.83 6.48 -13.31
C THR A 4 27.85 6.36 -12.14
N LEU A 5 26.65 5.83 -12.36
CA LEU A 5 25.61 5.64 -11.33
C LEU A 5 25.53 4.20 -10.81
N THR A 6 26.54 3.38 -11.08
CA THR A 6 26.59 2.00 -10.56
C THR A 6 26.61 2.02 -9.04
N GLY A 7 25.63 1.35 -8.43
CA GLY A 7 25.48 1.29 -6.96
C GLY A 7 24.60 2.39 -6.37
N SER A 8 24.23 3.42 -7.15
CA SER A 8 23.23 4.40 -6.72
C SER A 8 21.86 3.74 -6.60
N ARG A 9 21.12 4.08 -5.53
CA ARG A 9 19.73 3.69 -5.33
C ARG A 9 18.86 4.94 -5.31
N LEU A 10 17.66 4.84 -5.89
CA LEU A 10 16.66 5.89 -5.78
C LEU A 10 16.03 5.84 -4.38
N GLU A 11 15.71 7.00 -3.83
CA GLU A 11 14.90 7.09 -2.62
C GLU A 11 13.46 6.71 -2.96
N PRO A 12 12.90 5.67 -2.33
CA PRO A 12 11.52 5.26 -2.59
C PRO A 12 10.56 6.32 -2.04
N LEU A 13 9.65 6.79 -2.89
CA LEU A 13 8.59 7.69 -2.47
C LEU A 13 7.34 6.89 -2.09
N PRO A 14 6.62 7.29 -1.03
CA PRO A 14 5.35 6.66 -0.69
C PRO A 14 4.37 6.70 -1.86
N SER A 15 3.75 5.55 -2.13
CA SER A 15 2.69 5.42 -3.12
C SER A 15 1.46 4.76 -2.50
N ALA A 16 0.30 4.97 -3.09
CA ALA A 16 -0.94 4.33 -2.68
C ALA A 16 -1.69 3.82 -3.91
N THR A 17 -2.32 2.65 -3.77
CA THR A 17 -3.27 2.12 -4.75
C THR A 17 -4.66 2.19 -4.15
N MET A 18 -5.60 2.82 -4.85
CA MET A 18 -7.00 2.90 -4.44
C MET A 18 -7.93 3.07 -5.65
N PRO A 19 -9.21 2.70 -5.54
CA PRO A 19 -10.20 3.00 -6.57
C PRO A 19 -10.30 4.51 -6.86
N TRP A 20 -10.50 4.87 -8.13
CA TRP A 20 -10.59 6.27 -8.55
C TRP A 20 -11.65 7.08 -7.78
N ALA A 21 -12.82 6.49 -7.53
CA ALA A 21 -13.88 7.14 -6.75
C ALA A 21 -13.42 7.49 -5.32
N ASN A 22 -12.60 6.64 -4.70
CA ASN A 22 -12.04 6.90 -3.37
C ASN A 22 -10.99 8.02 -3.43
N TRP A 23 -10.12 8.00 -4.44
CA TRP A 23 -9.14 9.06 -4.67
C TRP A 23 -9.81 10.42 -4.85
N LYS A 24 -10.80 10.53 -5.74
CA LYS A 24 -11.51 11.80 -5.99
C LYS A 24 -12.30 12.29 -4.78
N ALA A 25 -12.82 11.40 -3.94
CA ALA A 25 -13.45 11.79 -2.68
C ALA A 25 -12.45 12.46 -1.71
N LEU A 26 -11.18 12.02 -1.71
CA LEU A 26 -10.11 12.61 -0.89
C LEU A 26 -9.48 13.85 -1.54
N HIS A 27 -9.43 13.87 -2.87
CA HIS A 27 -8.76 14.87 -3.70
C HIS A 27 -9.68 15.34 -4.85
N PRO A 28 -10.72 16.14 -4.55
CA PRO A 28 -11.72 16.54 -5.55
C PRO A 28 -11.13 17.34 -6.71
N GLU A 29 -10.06 18.08 -6.46
CA GLU A 29 -9.37 18.93 -7.46
C GLU A 29 -8.34 18.16 -8.32
N THR A 30 -8.17 16.85 -8.14
CA THR A 30 -7.26 16.08 -9.02
C THR A 30 -7.70 16.18 -10.48
N LEU A 31 -6.75 16.62 -11.31
CA LEU A 31 -6.85 16.65 -12.77
C LEU A 31 -6.46 15.30 -13.36
N LEU A 32 -7.16 14.87 -14.40
CA LEU A 32 -6.88 13.65 -15.16
C LEU A 32 -6.50 14.04 -16.58
N ILE A 33 -5.41 13.45 -17.09
CA ILE A 33 -5.01 13.61 -18.50
C ILE A 33 -5.95 12.77 -19.36
N MET A 34 -6.74 13.43 -20.20
CA MET A 34 -7.75 12.78 -21.07
C MET A 34 -7.23 12.55 -22.50
N GLY A 35 -6.20 13.30 -22.89
CA GLY A 35 -5.59 13.23 -24.22
C GLY A 35 -4.45 14.23 -24.36
N VAL A 36 -4.01 14.41 -25.61
CA VAL A 36 -2.99 15.39 -25.99
C VAL A 36 -3.49 16.22 -27.18
N GLU A 37 -2.96 17.44 -27.35
CA GLU A 37 -3.31 18.29 -28.48
C GLU A 37 -2.97 17.64 -29.83
N GLY A 38 -3.70 18.02 -30.88
CA GLY A 38 -3.44 17.58 -32.25
C GLY A 38 -4.36 16.46 -32.74
N GLY A 39 -5.62 16.44 -32.31
CA GLY A 39 -6.60 15.42 -32.72
C GLY A 39 -6.61 14.16 -31.86
N LEU A 40 -5.92 14.18 -30.70
CA LEU A 40 -5.80 13.08 -29.75
C LEU A 40 -6.39 13.44 -28.37
N GLU A 41 -7.36 14.35 -28.35
CA GLU A 41 -7.94 14.94 -27.14
C GLU A 41 -8.69 13.89 -26.29
N THR A 42 -9.05 12.75 -26.88
CA THR A 42 -9.73 11.62 -26.23
C THR A 42 -8.89 10.34 -26.19
N LEU A 43 -7.58 10.44 -26.46
CA LEU A 43 -6.69 9.27 -26.58
C LEU A 43 -6.77 8.30 -25.39
N PHE A 44 -7.00 8.82 -24.17
CA PHE A 44 -7.04 8.01 -22.95
C PHE A 44 -8.46 7.71 -22.45
N THR A 45 -9.51 8.14 -23.17
CA THR A 45 -10.90 7.97 -22.70
C THR A 45 -11.51 6.62 -23.06
N GLY A 46 -10.93 5.90 -24.04
CA GLY A 46 -11.44 4.61 -24.51
C GLY A 46 -10.72 3.38 -23.93
N ALA A 47 -9.55 3.56 -23.32
CA ALA A 47 -8.76 2.47 -22.77
C ALA A 47 -9.21 2.14 -21.34
N SER A 48 -10.14 1.20 -21.23
CA SER A 48 -10.49 0.60 -19.95
C SER A 48 -9.40 -0.41 -19.56
N TYR A 49 -8.46 -0.03 -18.69
CA TYR A 49 -7.72 -1.04 -17.94
C TYR A 49 -8.73 -1.85 -17.14
N GLY A 50 -8.72 -3.18 -17.27
CA GLY A 50 -9.64 -4.05 -16.54
C GLY A 50 -9.55 -3.83 -15.03
N ASN A 51 -10.66 -4.03 -14.32
CA ASN A 51 -10.68 -3.98 -12.85
C ASN A 51 -9.94 -5.22 -12.30
N GLY A 52 -8.66 -5.04 -11.96
CA GLY A 52 -7.84 -6.06 -11.34
C GLY A 52 -7.25 -7.06 -12.35
N PHE A 53 -6.66 -8.13 -11.81
CA PHE A 53 -6.19 -9.23 -12.63
C PHE A 53 -7.41 -9.98 -13.19
N GLY A 54 -7.35 -10.42 -14.45
CA GLY A 54 -8.45 -11.19 -15.06
C GLY A 54 -8.88 -12.36 -14.16
N SER A 55 -10.15 -12.73 -14.21
CA SER A 55 -10.69 -13.85 -13.43
C SER A 55 -9.80 -15.10 -13.58
N GLY A 56 -9.42 -15.70 -12.45
CA GLY A 56 -8.53 -16.87 -12.41
C GLY A 56 -7.02 -16.59 -12.53
N TYR A 57 -6.59 -15.33 -12.69
CA TYR A 57 -5.15 -15.03 -12.74
C TYR A 57 -4.46 -15.34 -11.40
N GLN A 58 -5.06 -14.92 -10.28
CA GLN A 58 -4.52 -15.21 -8.95
C GLN A 58 -4.46 -16.73 -8.71
N ASP A 59 -5.47 -17.49 -9.13
CA ASP A 59 -5.48 -18.96 -9.02
C ASP A 59 -4.36 -19.62 -9.84
N ARG A 60 -4.07 -19.09 -11.03
CA ARG A 60 -2.92 -19.55 -11.83
C ARG A 60 -1.60 -19.28 -11.12
N ILE A 61 -1.43 -18.12 -10.49
CA ILE A 61 -0.22 -17.81 -9.70
C ILE A 61 -0.15 -18.70 -8.45
N ASN A 62 -1.27 -18.91 -7.76
CA ASN A 62 -1.38 -19.84 -6.62
C ASN A 62 -1.01 -21.28 -7.02
N SER A 63 -1.29 -21.66 -8.27
CA SER A 63 -0.90 -22.96 -8.85
C SER A 63 0.49 -22.96 -9.48
N GLU A 64 1.29 -21.90 -9.27
CA GLU A 64 2.63 -21.70 -9.83
C GLU A 64 2.70 -21.73 -11.37
N GLN A 65 1.59 -21.40 -12.03
CA GLN A 65 1.49 -21.30 -13.49
C GLN A 65 1.79 -19.88 -13.96
N PHE A 66 3.05 -19.47 -13.81
CA PHE A 66 3.52 -18.13 -14.15
C PHE A 66 3.54 -17.89 -15.67
N ALA A 67 3.31 -16.65 -16.10
CA ALA A 67 3.38 -16.25 -17.50
C ALA A 67 4.83 -16.10 -18.02
N PHE A 68 5.81 -16.22 -17.13
CA PHE A 68 7.24 -16.08 -17.39
C PHE A 68 8.01 -17.05 -16.46
N PRO A 69 9.28 -17.38 -16.77
CA PRO A 69 10.08 -18.24 -15.91
C PRO A 69 10.25 -17.65 -14.51
N VAL A 70 9.92 -18.44 -13.49
CA VAL A 70 10.17 -18.14 -12.08
C VAL A 70 11.04 -19.26 -11.52
N ASP A 71 12.09 -18.87 -10.80
CA ASP A 71 12.95 -19.79 -10.08
C ASP A 71 12.17 -20.35 -8.87
N LYS A 72 11.78 -21.62 -8.96
CA LYS A 72 10.93 -22.27 -7.96
C LYS A 72 11.63 -22.43 -6.61
N ASP A 73 12.96 -22.49 -6.60
CA ASP A 73 13.75 -22.62 -5.37
C ASP A 73 13.74 -21.34 -4.53
N LYS A 74 13.30 -20.22 -5.12
CA LYS A 74 13.14 -18.93 -4.45
C LYS A 74 11.70 -18.64 -4.03
N LEU A 75 10.77 -19.57 -4.28
CA LEU A 75 9.41 -19.44 -3.75
C LEU A 75 9.44 -19.68 -2.24
N ASP A 76 8.58 -18.94 -1.54
CA ASP A 76 8.44 -19.03 -0.10
C ASP A 76 7.04 -19.54 0.24
N GLY A 77 6.97 -20.73 0.82
CA GLY A 77 5.72 -21.43 1.14
C GLY A 77 4.98 -20.90 2.37
N ARG A 78 5.48 -19.85 3.05
CA ARG A 78 4.78 -19.24 4.20
C ARG A 78 3.44 -18.62 3.82
N LEU A 79 3.28 -18.16 2.58
CA LEU A 79 2.02 -17.68 2.01
C LEU A 79 1.83 -18.28 0.60
N SER A 80 0.59 -18.31 0.11
CA SER A 80 0.33 -18.71 -1.28
C SER A 80 1.04 -17.76 -2.24
N ALA A 81 1.61 -18.27 -3.33
CA ALA A 81 2.37 -17.46 -4.30
C ALA A 81 1.58 -16.24 -4.83
N GLY A 82 0.27 -16.41 -5.03
CA GLY A 82 -0.64 -15.37 -5.48
C GLY A 82 -1.30 -14.58 -4.35
N GLU A 83 -0.94 -14.77 -3.08
CA GLU A 83 -1.39 -13.88 -2.01
C GLU A 83 -0.94 -12.45 -2.32
N ILE A 84 -1.80 -11.46 -2.10
CA ILE A 84 -1.43 -10.06 -2.31
C ILE A 84 -1.02 -9.49 -0.96
N VAL A 85 0.20 -9.00 -0.89
CA VAL A 85 0.75 -8.37 0.31
C VAL A 85 0.99 -6.89 0.06
N LEU A 86 0.92 -6.11 1.13
CA LEU A 86 1.51 -4.78 1.20
C LEU A 86 2.85 -4.89 1.92
N THR A 87 3.96 -4.53 1.30
CA THR A 87 5.19 -4.28 2.07
C THR A 87 5.12 -2.87 2.64
N VAL A 88 5.60 -2.72 3.87
CA VAL A 88 5.98 -1.42 4.44
C VAL A 88 7.49 -1.40 4.54
N GLU A 89 8.09 -0.36 3.99
CA GLU A 89 9.54 -0.24 3.78
C GLU A 89 10.05 1.02 4.49
N ILE A 90 10.94 0.83 5.48
CA ILE A 90 11.55 1.92 6.27
C ILE A 90 13.05 1.66 6.38
N GLY A 91 13.86 2.51 5.74
CA GLY A 91 15.29 2.26 5.59
C GLY A 91 15.53 0.92 4.89
N ASP A 92 16.30 0.03 5.54
CA ASP A 92 16.54 -1.34 5.06
C ASP A 92 15.54 -2.38 5.61
N ALA A 93 14.64 -1.97 6.51
CA ALA A 93 13.66 -2.87 7.10
C ALA A 93 12.40 -2.97 6.22
N VAL A 94 11.95 -4.20 6.01
CA VAL A 94 10.77 -4.51 5.20
C VAL A 94 9.92 -5.55 5.92
N THR A 95 8.63 -5.24 6.08
CA THR A 95 7.65 -6.19 6.62
C THR A 95 6.49 -6.32 5.65
N ALA A 96 6.08 -7.55 5.36
CA ALA A 96 4.93 -7.86 4.52
C ALA A 96 3.66 -7.98 5.36
N PHE A 97 2.59 -7.34 4.90
CA PHE A 97 1.26 -7.36 5.49
C PHE A 97 0.32 -8.09 4.52
N PRO A 98 -0.07 -9.35 4.79
CA PRO A 98 -0.95 -10.12 3.92
C PRO A 98 -2.35 -9.49 3.88
N LEU A 99 -2.79 -9.02 2.71
CA LEU A 99 -4.06 -8.28 2.63
C LEU A 99 -5.29 -9.16 2.87
N GLY A 100 -5.17 -10.49 2.69
CA GLY A 100 -6.20 -11.44 3.09
C GLY A 100 -6.46 -11.48 4.61
N ASP A 101 -5.47 -11.12 5.42
CA ASP A 101 -5.54 -11.19 6.89
C ASP A 101 -5.88 -9.83 7.53
N ILE A 102 -5.77 -8.73 6.78
CA ILE A 102 -5.94 -7.37 7.29
C ILE A 102 -7.06 -6.60 6.58
N ASP A 103 -8.31 -7.06 6.69
CA ASP A 103 -9.46 -6.38 6.07
C ASP A 103 -10.15 -5.35 6.99
N GLY A 104 -10.48 -4.19 6.43
CA GLY A 104 -11.35 -3.18 7.04
C GLY A 104 -10.93 -2.63 8.40
N GLY A 105 -9.65 -2.31 8.61
CA GLY A 105 -9.14 -1.93 9.93
C GLY A 105 -7.96 -0.94 9.94
N ALA A 106 -7.53 -0.61 11.17
CA ALA A 106 -6.24 0.01 11.46
C ALA A 106 -5.33 -1.01 12.14
N ILE A 107 -4.21 -1.32 11.50
CA ILE A 107 -3.25 -2.31 11.96
C ILE A 107 -2.07 -1.56 12.55
N ASN A 108 -2.02 -1.50 13.87
CA ASN A 108 -0.93 -0.86 14.60
C ASN A 108 0.23 -1.85 14.73
N GLY A 109 1.38 -1.51 14.18
CA GLY A 109 2.55 -2.39 14.13
C GLY A 109 3.87 -1.65 14.31
N LYS A 110 4.94 -2.37 13.97
CA LYS A 110 6.30 -1.84 13.86
C LYS A 110 6.99 -2.42 12.63
N VAL A 111 7.89 -1.64 12.04
CA VAL A 111 8.76 -2.08 10.94
C VAL A 111 10.16 -1.55 11.23
N GLY A 112 11.14 -2.45 11.37
CA GLY A 112 12.49 -2.04 11.79
C GLY A 112 12.53 -1.36 13.16
N GLY A 113 11.53 -1.59 14.01
CA GLY A 113 11.36 -0.91 15.31
C GLY A 113 10.53 0.37 15.26
N GLU A 114 10.34 0.96 14.07
CA GLU A 114 9.58 2.20 13.90
C GLU A 114 8.06 1.96 14.01
N PRO A 115 7.33 2.72 14.83
CA PRO A 115 5.87 2.59 14.95
C PRO A 115 5.16 2.96 13.65
N VAL A 116 4.40 2.01 13.10
CA VAL A 116 3.60 2.22 11.88
C VAL A 116 2.14 1.88 12.11
N VAL A 117 1.27 2.47 11.30
CA VAL A 117 -0.12 2.04 11.16
C VAL A 117 -0.46 1.78 9.70
N VAL A 118 -1.08 0.64 9.41
CA VAL A 118 -1.65 0.33 8.08
C VAL A 118 -3.15 0.55 8.14
N PHE A 119 -3.66 1.44 7.29
CA PHE A 119 -5.09 1.65 7.10
C PHE A 119 -5.57 0.84 5.90
N THR A 120 -6.59 0.02 6.11
CA THR A 120 -7.22 -0.77 5.06
C THR A 120 -8.69 -0.41 4.94
N ALA A 121 -9.19 -0.42 3.70
CA ALA A 121 -10.61 -0.34 3.43
C ALA A 121 -11.14 -1.73 3.07
N MET A 122 -12.41 -1.99 3.36
CA MET A 122 -13.07 -3.27 3.05
C MET A 122 -12.78 -3.74 1.61
N GLY A 123 -12.43 -5.01 1.49
CA GLY A 123 -12.09 -5.66 0.22
C GLY A 123 -10.64 -5.44 -0.22
N GLY A 124 -9.77 -4.87 0.63
CA GLY A 124 -8.33 -4.76 0.37
C GLY A 124 -7.92 -3.93 -0.86
N LEU A 125 -8.86 -3.17 -1.44
CA LEU A 125 -8.64 -2.37 -2.65
C LEU A 125 -7.98 -1.02 -2.36
N SER A 126 -8.16 -0.50 -1.16
CA SER A 126 -7.47 0.71 -0.69
C SER A 126 -6.65 0.33 0.53
N VAL A 127 -5.35 0.57 0.45
CA VAL A 127 -4.41 0.33 1.54
C VAL A 127 -3.33 1.41 1.52
N THR A 128 -2.97 1.90 2.70
CA THR A 128 -1.92 2.90 2.90
C THR A 128 -1.28 2.67 4.26
N ALA A 129 -0.02 3.07 4.43
CA ALA A 129 0.66 3.00 5.71
C ALA A 129 1.24 4.36 6.08
N PHE A 130 1.35 4.61 7.38
CA PHE A 130 1.88 5.83 7.94
C PHE A 130 2.79 5.56 9.14
N SER A 131 3.70 6.49 9.41
CA SER A 131 4.24 6.65 10.76
C SER A 131 3.09 7.01 11.69
N ARG A 132 3.00 6.32 12.83
CA ARG A 132 2.02 6.64 13.88
C ARG A 132 2.60 7.54 14.98
N THR A 133 3.77 8.14 14.75
CA THR A 133 4.35 9.12 15.67
C THR A 133 4.03 10.53 15.19
N VAL A 134 3.33 11.30 16.01
CA VAL A 134 2.97 12.71 15.76
C VAL A 134 3.50 13.54 16.91
N ASP A 135 4.30 14.57 16.61
CA ASP A 135 4.92 15.47 17.61
C ASP A 135 5.62 14.74 18.78
N GLY A 136 6.26 13.60 18.47
CA GLY A 136 6.97 12.77 19.45
C GLY A 136 6.09 11.81 20.26
N GLN A 137 4.77 11.84 20.07
CA GLN A 137 3.84 10.89 20.68
C GLN A 137 3.49 9.78 19.69
N THR A 138 3.68 8.54 20.10
CA THR A 138 3.21 7.38 19.36
C THR A 138 1.71 7.16 19.62
N LEU A 139 0.91 7.30 18.56
CA LEU A 139 -0.53 7.11 18.57
C LEU A 139 -0.92 5.66 18.29
N SER A 140 -2.08 5.22 18.74
CA SER A 140 -2.72 3.96 18.36
C SER A 140 -4.08 4.25 17.75
N PHE A 141 -4.40 3.55 16.67
CA PHE A 141 -5.59 3.85 15.86
C PHE A 141 -6.61 2.72 15.91
N GLU A 142 -7.87 3.12 15.94
CA GLU A 142 -9.02 2.24 15.76
C GLU A 142 -9.81 2.63 14.51
N TYR A 143 -10.42 1.64 13.88
CA TYR A 143 -11.30 1.87 12.74
C TYR A 143 -12.67 2.35 13.22
N ALA A 144 -13.05 3.56 12.81
CA ALA A 144 -14.31 4.20 13.20
C ALA A 144 -15.43 4.00 12.17
N GLY A 145 -15.22 3.15 11.16
CA GLY A 145 -16.17 2.95 10.06
C GLY A 145 -16.04 3.99 8.95
N ALA A 146 -16.67 3.74 7.80
CA ALA A 146 -16.72 4.66 6.67
C ALA A 146 -15.34 5.23 6.23
N ARG A 147 -14.27 4.42 6.33
CA ARG A 147 -12.88 4.84 6.02
C ARG A 147 -12.37 5.99 6.90
N ARG A 148 -12.90 6.08 8.13
CA ARG A 148 -12.44 6.96 9.20
C ARG A 148 -11.76 6.14 10.27
N PHE A 149 -10.84 6.80 10.96
CA PHE A 149 -10.06 6.24 12.04
C PHE A 149 -10.08 7.22 13.21
N THR A 150 -9.84 6.73 14.41
CA THR A 150 -9.71 7.56 15.60
C THR A 150 -8.43 7.14 16.32
N ASP A 151 -7.62 8.10 16.76
CA ASP A 151 -6.52 7.77 17.66
C ASP A 151 -7.02 7.70 19.11
N ASN A 152 -6.51 6.74 19.87
CA ASN A 152 -6.95 6.48 21.24
C ASN A 152 -6.42 7.48 22.26
N GLU A 153 -5.31 8.15 21.94
CA GLU A 153 -4.61 9.02 22.89
C GLU A 153 -5.25 10.41 23.00
N THR A 154 -5.78 10.93 21.90
CA THR A 154 -6.40 12.27 21.84
C THR A 154 -7.86 12.23 21.42
N GLY A 155 -8.34 11.11 20.87
CA GLY A 155 -9.68 10.99 20.30
C GLY A 155 -9.83 11.75 18.99
N THR A 156 -8.73 12.13 18.32
CA THR A 156 -8.81 12.86 17.04
C THR A 156 -9.28 11.91 15.95
N SER A 157 -10.18 12.40 15.10
CA SER A 157 -10.63 11.68 13.91
C SER A 157 -9.65 11.86 12.76
N TRP A 158 -9.44 10.82 11.98
CA TRP A 158 -8.52 10.80 10.85
C TRP A 158 -9.23 10.23 9.63
N ASP A 159 -8.93 10.78 8.46
CA ASP A 159 -9.37 10.18 7.21
C ASP A 159 -8.33 9.20 6.65
N PHE A 160 -8.73 8.49 5.59
CA PHE A 160 -7.88 7.53 4.90
C PHE A 160 -6.60 8.14 4.28
N ALA A 161 -6.54 9.47 4.12
CA ALA A 161 -5.34 10.15 3.65
C ALA A 161 -4.36 10.47 4.79
N GLY A 162 -4.72 10.19 6.05
CA GLY A 162 -3.94 10.51 7.23
C GLY A 162 -4.10 11.95 7.69
N ARG A 163 -5.20 12.64 7.33
CA ARG A 163 -5.48 14.02 7.76
C ARG A 163 -6.28 14.03 9.06
N GLY A 164 -5.80 14.76 10.06
CA GLY A 164 -6.50 14.99 11.33
C GLY A 164 -7.68 15.94 11.14
N GLY A 165 -8.86 15.49 11.56
CA GLY A 165 -10.13 16.20 11.53
C GLY A 165 -10.51 16.69 12.92
N ASP A 166 -11.68 16.31 13.40
CA ASP A 166 -12.19 16.73 14.71
C ASP A 166 -11.34 16.13 15.85
N GLY A 167 -10.76 16.97 16.71
CA GLY A 167 -10.00 16.57 17.89
C GLY A 167 -8.78 17.46 18.17
N PRO A 168 -7.99 17.16 19.21
CA PRO A 168 -6.81 17.95 19.57
C PRO A 168 -5.73 18.04 18.49
N LEU A 169 -5.64 17.06 17.59
CA LEU A 169 -4.67 17.01 16.49
C LEU A 169 -5.28 17.46 15.15
N ALA A 170 -6.36 18.26 15.20
CA ALA A 170 -6.99 18.84 14.01
C ALA A 170 -5.98 19.61 13.14
N GLY A 171 -5.98 19.32 11.83
CA GLY A 171 -5.07 19.94 10.87
C GLY A 171 -3.71 19.27 10.74
N ASN A 172 -3.33 18.38 11.67
CA ASN A 172 -2.13 17.57 11.54
C ASN A 172 -2.26 16.54 10.40
N ARG A 173 -1.12 16.01 9.94
CA ARG A 173 -1.06 14.95 8.95
C ARG A 173 -0.08 13.88 9.38
N LEU A 174 -0.48 12.62 9.21
CA LEU A 174 0.43 11.49 9.37
C LEU A 174 1.43 11.48 8.22
N GLU A 175 2.68 11.16 8.54
CA GLU A 175 3.73 10.96 7.54
C GLU A 175 3.53 9.61 6.85
N ARG A 176 3.46 9.62 5.51
CA ARG A 176 3.34 8.38 4.73
C ARG A 176 4.66 7.63 4.73
N VAL A 177 4.59 6.31 4.89
CA VAL A 177 5.75 5.44 4.71
C VAL A 177 5.72 4.76 3.35
N SER A 178 6.89 4.34 2.85
CA SER A 178 6.98 3.65 1.57
C SER A 178 6.24 2.33 1.64
N THR A 179 5.46 2.03 0.59
CA THR A 179 4.75 0.76 0.47
C THR A 179 4.78 0.21 -0.94
N ARG A 180 4.70 -1.12 -1.04
CA ARG A 180 4.53 -1.82 -2.32
C ARG A 180 3.43 -2.86 -2.19
N ARG A 181 2.40 -2.74 -3.03
CA ARG A 181 1.35 -3.77 -3.19
C ARG A 181 1.77 -4.73 -4.29
N SER A 182 1.97 -6.01 -3.98
CA SER A 182 2.39 -7.01 -4.96
C SER A 182 1.98 -8.42 -4.58
N PHE A 183 2.14 -9.37 -5.51
CA PHE A 183 2.00 -10.78 -5.20
C PHE A 183 3.15 -11.26 -4.32
N TRP A 184 2.85 -12.19 -3.43
CA TRP A 184 3.78 -12.75 -2.47
C TRP A 184 5.01 -13.35 -3.15
N PHE A 185 4.85 -14.11 -4.24
CA PHE A 185 6.01 -14.71 -4.93
C PHE A 185 7.04 -13.63 -5.34
N ALA A 186 6.58 -12.47 -5.82
CA ALA A 186 7.45 -11.41 -6.26
C ALA A 186 8.15 -10.73 -5.07
N VAL A 187 7.44 -10.59 -3.95
CA VAL A 187 7.98 -10.01 -2.71
C VAL A 187 9.00 -10.94 -2.07
N ALA A 188 8.66 -12.22 -1.87
CA ALA A 188 9.56 -13.20 -1.27
C ALA A 188 10.86 -13.39 -2.06
N ILE A 189 10.78 -13.41 -3.40
CA ILE A 189 11.98 -13.45 -4.26
C ILE A 189 12.82 -12.16 -4.15
N SER A 190 12.17 -11.00 -3.98
CA SER A 190 12.86 -9.70 -3.87
C SER A 190 13.50 -9.51 -2.49
N PHE A 191 12.87 -10.06 -1.45
CA PHE A 191 13.24 -9.91 -0.04
C PHE A 191 13.24 -11.29 0.63
N PRO A 192 14.31 -12.07 0.48
CA PRO A 192 14.46 -13.34 1.18
C PRO A 192 14.34 -13.13 2.70
N ASP A 193 13.72 -14.09 3.39
CA ASP A 193 13.53 -14.07 4.85
C ASP A 193 12.75 -12.86 5.38
N ILE A 194 12.03 -12.13 4.51
CA ILE A 194 11.18 -10.99 4.89
C ILE A 194 10.25 -11.36 6.06
N GLU A 195 10.10 -10.42 6.99
CA GLU A 195 9.16 -10.54 8.10
C GLU A 195 7.73 -10.46 7.57
N ILE A 196 6.86 -11.35 8.06
CA ILE A 196 5.43 -11.34 7.75
C ILE A 196 4.72 -10.89 9.02
N HIS A 197 3.93 -9.83 8.92
CA HIS A 197 3.07 -9.39 9.99
C HIS A 197 2.01 -10.46 10.28
N THR A 198 1.92 -10.86 11.55
CA THR A 198 0.85 -11.71 12.08
C THR A 198 0.00 -10.88 13.05
N PRO A 199 -1.35 -10.88 12.91
CA PRO A 199 -2.26 -10.19 13.82
C PRO A 199 -2.11 -10.58 15.29
#